data_AF-A0A1E5KSA4-F1
#
_entry.id   AF-A0A1E5KSA4-F1
#
_cell.length_a   1.000
_cell.length_b   1.000
_cell.length_c   1.000
_cell.angle_alpha   90.00
_cell.angle_beta   90.00
_cell.angle_gamma   90.00
#
_symmetry.space_group_name_H-M   'P 1'
#
loop_
_entity.id
_entity.type
_entity.pdbx_description
1 polymer ?
#
loop_
_entity_poly.entity_id
_entity_poly.type
_entity_poly.pdbx_seq_one_letter_code
_entity_poly.pdbx_strand_id
1 'polypeptide(L)' 'MKQFYKSMVFEMTLYYLLLIFCLPLVYAVTYHLSFMEVYNVEWFAVSLFCSPLIFIFAAIRYGYQRVKEVQSKTI' A
#
# COMPACT_ATOMS: atom_id res chain seq x y z
N MET A 1 0.69 -1.37 -22.98
CA MET A 1 -0.35 -1.62 -21.95
C MET A 1 0.16 -2.37 -20.71
N LYS A 2 0.93 -3.48 -20.82
CA LYS A 2 1.46 -4.21 -19.64
C LYS A 2 2.42 -3.39 -18.75
N GLN A 3 3.12 -2.41 -19.32
CA GLN A 3 4.09 -1.57 -18.58
C GLN A 3 3.41 -0.52 -17.70
N PHE A 4 2.32 0.09 -18.18
CA PHE A 4 1.45 0.96 -17.37
C PHE A 4 0.80 0.20 -16.21
N TYR A 5 0.40 -1.07 -16.43
CA TYR A 5 -0.13 -1.93 -15.37
C TYR A 5 0.85 -2.12 -14.21
N LYS A 6 2.10 -2.51 -14.52
CA LYS A 6 3.13 -2.67 -13.49
C LYS A 6 3.41 -1.36 -12.77
N SER A 7 3.46 -0.24 -13.50
CA SER A 7 3.74 1.08 -12.92
C SER A 7 2.66 1.51 -11.93
N MET A 8 1.38 1.36 -12.27
CA MET A 8 0.28 1.84 -11.40
C MET A 8 0.11 0.98 -10.15
N VAL A 9 0.22 -0.35 -10.27
CA VAL A 9 0.19 -1.26 -9.10
C VAL A 9 1.40 -1.01 -8.20
N PHE A 10 2.56 -0.74 -8.80
CA PHE A 10 3.77 -0.37 -8.07
C PHE A 10 3.60 0.96 -7.32
N GLU A 11 3.10 2.01 -7.97
CA GLU A 11 2.81 3.30 -7.33
C GLU A 11 1.88 3.15 -6.14
N MET A 12 0.76 2.44 -6.30
CA MET A 12 -0.19 2.20 -5.22
C MET A 12 0.46 1.46 -4.06
N THR A 13 1.22 0.41 -4.34
CA THR A 13 1.94 -0.35 -3.30
C THR A 13 2.96 0.52 -2.58
N LEU A 14 3.67 1.38 -3.32
CA LEU A 14 4.66 2.30 -2.77
C LEU A 14 4.01 3.35 -1.86
N TYR A 15 2.86 3.89 -2.22
CA TYR A 15 2.10 4.81 -1.37
C TYR A 15 1.68 4.16 -0.04
N TYR A 16 1.14 2.93 -0.10
CA TYR A 16 0.73 2.23 1.11
C TYR A 16 1.92 1.80 1.98
N LEU A 17 3.05 1.42 1.38
CA LEU A 17 4.30 1.17 2.12
C LEU A 17 4.80 2.44 2.81
N LEU A 18 4.84 3.56 2.10
CA LEU A 18 5.20 4.85 2.67
C LEU A 18 4.29 5.19 3.85
N LEU A 19 2.99 4.92 3.73
CA LEU A 19 2.00 5.17 4.77
C LEU A 19 2.23 4.28 6.01
N ILE A 20 2.59 3.01 5.83
CA ILE A 20 3.03 2.11 6.92
C ILE A 20 4.27 2.66 7.63
N PHE A 21 5.18 3.33 6.93
CA PHE A 21 6.34 3.96 7.56
C PHE A 21 6.02 5.32 8.18
N CYS A 22 5.12 6.13 7.60
CA CYS A 22 4.81 7.47 8.10
C CYS A 22 3.83 7.49 9.28
N LEU A 23 2.85 6.59 9.33
CA LEU A 23 1.88 6.55 10.44
C LEU A 23 2.52 6.40 11.82
N PRO A 24 3.45 5.45 12.02
CA PRO A 24 4.14 5.28 13.29
C PRO A 24 4.99 6.49 13.63
N LEU A 25 5.59 7.12 12.63
CA LEU A 25 6.38 8.34 12.83
C LEU A 25 5.52 9.49 13.35
N VAL A 26 4.35 9.72 12.73
CA VAL A 26 3.39 10.74 13.18
C VAL A 26 2.88 10.42 14.59
N TYR A 27 2.60 9.14 14.87
CA TYR A 27 2.18 8.68 16.19
C TYR A 27 3.27 8.94 17.25
N ALA A 28 4.52 8.60 16.95
CA ALA A 28 5.66 8.84 17.83
C ALA A 28 5.82 10.33 18.16
N VAL A 29 5.74 11.20 17.15
CA VAL A 29 5.85 12.66 17.34
C VAL A 29 4.68 13.20 18.16
N THR A 30 3.46 12.72 17.93
CA THR A 30 2.25 13.20 18.61
C THR A 30 2.25 12.85 20.10
N TYR A 31 2.72 11.66 20.45
CA TYR A 31 2.71 11.16 21.83
C TYR A 31 4.07 11.30 22.53
N HIS A 32 5.05 11.94 21.89
CA HIS A 32 6.42 12.07 22.40
C HIS A 32 7.05 10.71 22.81
N LEU A 33 6.67 9.66 22.10
CA LEU A 33 7.16 8.31 22.36
C LEU A 33 8.54 8.11 21.75
N SER A 34 9.31 7.21 22.36
CA SER A 34 10.61 6.86 21.81
C SER A 34 10.45 6.12 20.47
N PHE A 35 11.35 6.38 19.53
CA PHE A 35 11.33 5.72 18.22
C PHE A 35 11.43 4.20 18.35
N MET A 36 12.18 3.72 19.35
CA MET A 36 12.36 2.30 19.65
C MET A 36 11.07 1.63 20.14
N GLU A 37 10.22 2.32 20.89
CA GLU A 37 8.93 1.76 21.31
C GLU A 37 7.98 1.54 20.13
N VAL A 38 8.02 2.45 19.16
CA VAL A 38 7.09 2.45 18.03
C VAL A 38 7.56 1.52 16.91
N TYR A 39 8.85 1.50 16.58
CA TYR A 39 9.44 0.60 15.58
C TYR A 39 9.99 -0.68 16.21
N ASN A 40 9.16 -1.35 17.01
CA ASN A 40 9.49 -2.65 17.59
C ASN A 40 9.30 -3.81 16.60
N VAL A 41 9.75 -5.00 17.00
CA VAL A 41 9.62 -6.25 16.23
C VAL A 41 8.17 -6.53 15.83
N GLU A 42 7.22 -6.16 16.69
CA GLU A 42 5.78 -6.29 16.43
C GLU A 42 5.33 -5.44 15.23
N TRP A 43 5.78 -4.18 15.15
CA TRP A 43 5.48 -3.30 14.03
C TRP A 43 6.14 -3.78 12.73
N PHE A 44 7.35 -4.33 12.83
CA PHE A 44 8.03 -4.94 11.69
C PHE A 44 7.25 -6.15 11.16
N ALA A 45 6.74 -7.01 12.05
CA ALA A 45 5.89 -8.14 11.66
C ALA A 45 4.61 -7.67 10.96
N VAL A 46 3.90 -6.68 11.52
CA VAL A 46 2.70 -6.09 10.90
C VAL A 46 3.01 -5.55 9.50
N SER A 47 4.11 -4.81 9.36
CA SER A 47 4.54 -4.26 8.07
C SER A 47 4.84 -5.37 7.04
N LEU A 48 5.49 -6.45 7.47
CA LEU A 48 5.83 -7.60 6.63
C LEU A 48 4.57 -8.34 6.15
N PHE A 49 3.59 -8.56 7.03
CA PHE A 49 2.34 -9.25 6.68
C PHE A 49 1.39 -8.38 5.85
N CYS A 50 1.35 -7.06 6.10
CA CYS A 50 0.51 -6.13 5.34
C CYS A 50 1.02 -5.92 3.91
N SER A 51 2.34 -5.94 3.69
CA SER A 51 2.96 -5.70 2.37
C SER A 51 2.40 -6.59 1.24
N PRO A 52 2.35 -7.93 1.35
CA PRO A 52 1.77 -8.77 0.30
C PRO A 52 0.26 -8.61 0.16
N LEU A 53 -0.47 -8.35 1.26
CA LEU A 53 -1.91 -8.12 1.22
C LEU A 53 -2.26 -6.87 0.40
N ILE A 54 -1.55 -5.76 0.65
CA ILE A 54 -1.69 -4.50 -0.08
C ILE A 54 -1.45 -4.72 -1.58
N PHE A 55 -0.43 -5.50 -1.92
CA PHE A 55 -0.13 -5.82 -3.31
C PHE A 55 -1.27 -6.60 -3.99
N ILE A 56 -1.85 -7.59 -3.30
CA ILE A 56 -3.00 -8.36 -3.79
C ILE A 56 -4.22 -7.45 -3.97
N PHE A 57 -4.54 -6.59 -3.00
CA PHE A 57 -5.66 -5.64 -3.11
C PHE A 57 -5.47 -4.63 -4.24
N ALA A 58 -4.27 -4.10 -4.43
CA ALA A 58 -3.95 -3.20 -5.54
C ALA A 58 -4.14 -3.91 -6.89
N ALA A 59 -3.72 -5.17 -7.00
CA ALA A 59 -3.91 -5.98 -8.20
C ALA A 59 -5.40 -6.27 -8.49
N ILE A 60 -6.20 -6.60 -7.47
CA ILE A 60 -7.65 -6.85 -7.62
C ILE A 60 -8.39 -5.57 -8.04
N ARG A 61 -8.13 -4.44 -7.36
CA ARG A 61 -8.77 -3.16 -7.65
C ARG A 61 -8.49 -2.71 -9.09
N TYR A 62 -7.25 -2.85 -9.53
CA TYR A 62 -6.88 -2.51 -10.90
C TYR A 62 -7.52 -3.47 -11.91
N GLY A 63 -7.53 -4.78 -11.62
CA GLY A 63 -8.21 -5.78 -12.45
C GLY A 63 -9.69 -5.42 -12.67
N TYR A 64 -10.37 -4.98 -11.61
CA TYR A 64 -11.76 -4.53 -11.66
C TYR A 64 -11.94 -3.24 -12.46
N GLN A 65 -11.08 -2.22 -12.25
CA GLN A 65 -11.12 -0.96 -13.00
C GLN A 65 -10.94 -1.19 -14.51
N ARG A 66 -10.03 -2.08 -14.90
CA ARG A 66 -9.79 -2.41 -16.31
C ARG A 66 -11.00 -3.08 -16.96
N VAL A 67 -11.66 -4.01 -16.28
CA VAL A 67 -12.89 -4.65 -16.79
C VAL A 67 -13.98 -3.60 -17.00
N LYS A 68 -14.12 -2.65 -16.08
CA LYS A 68 -15.07 -1.54 -16.20
C LYS A 68 -14.74 -0.61 -17.38
N GLU A 69 -13.48 -0.27 -17.61
CA GLU A 69 -13.05 0.56 -18.74
C GLU A 69 -13.28 -0.12 -20.10
N VAL A 70 -13.05 -1.44 -20.18
CA VAL A 70 -13.29 -2.22 -21.41
C VAL A 70 -14.79 -2.30 -21.72
N GLN A 71 -15.64 -2.50 -20.71
CA GLN A 71 -17.09 -2.49 -20.86
C GLN A 71 -17.61 -1.11 -21.30
N SER A 72 -17.04 -0.01 -20.77
CA SER A 72 -17.44 1.36 -21.13
C SER A 72 -17.06 1.81 -22.54
N LYS A 73 -16.11 1.15 -23.22
CA LYS A 73 -15.70 1.47 -24.60
C LYS A 73 -16.44 0.66 -25.67
N THR A 74 -17.24 -0.32 -25.25
CA THR A 74 -17.96 -1.23 -26.16
C THR A 74 -19.43 -0.80 -26.37
N ILE A 75 -19.86 0.26 -25.69
CA ILE A 75 -21.13 0.97 -25.89
C ILE A 75 -20.82 2.24 -26.68
#